data_AF-A0A022KZM1-F1
#
_entry.id   AF-A0A022KZM1-F1
#
_cell.length_a   1.000
_cell.length_b   1.000
_cell.length_c   1.000
_cell.angle_alpha   90.00
_cell.angle_beta   90.00
_cell.angle_gamma   90.00
#
_symmetry.space_group_name_H-M   'P 1'
#
loop_
_entity.id
_entity.type
_entity.pdbx_description
1 polymer ?
#
loop_
_entity_poly.entity_id
_entity_poly.type
_entity_poly.pdbx_seq_one_letter_code
_entity_poly.pdbx_strand_id
1 'polypeptide(L)'
;MGGYRIEVIDPLRSLRLICEHPDLSMDLTWEGSFEAVLEDRHVLLEGTRPMLDASRFAQVGSWSGTLSVDGRDFRVDPDVWLGTRDRSWGIRPSGESDPPGRWAAEPREGFWWTYIPLRFDDYAMVVILQESPDGHRTLNHASRVFADGRIERLGWPRLEVDYRSGTRHPECARVHLTTPRGEPLLLEVETLGGVPLSMGAGYVGDPAWSHGRWMGRDWSESVTYDMTSPDVVGMLPFNVVDHVARATCNGDVGWGLFEHANMGRHEPSGFGGWGDMAE
;
A
#
# COMPACT_ATOMS: atom_id res chain seq x y z
N MET A 1 14.50 -10.16 14.04
CA MET A 1 13.80 -9.85 15.31
C MET A 1 12.66 -10.83 15.44
N GLY A 2 12.46 -11.45 16.61
CA GLY A 2 11.27 -12.26 16.89
C GLY A 2 10.91 -13.31 15.82
N GLY A 3 11.91 -14.07 15.34
CA GLY A 3 11.75 -15.06 14.26
C GLY A 3 12.01 -14.54 12.84
N TYR A 4 11.94 -13.22 12.61
CA TYR A 4 12.20 -12.64 11.29
C TYR A 4 13.68 -12.39 11.01
N ARG A 5 14.13 -12.73 9.81
CA ARG A 5 15.45 -12.40 9.26
C ARG A 5 15.32 -11.95 7.80
N ILE A 6 16.00 -10.85 7.48
CA ILE A 6 16.14 -10.36 6.10
C ILE A 6 17.63 -10.47 5.75
N GLU A 7 17.94 -11.23 4.71
CA GLU A 7 19.29 -11.35 4.16
C GLU A 7 19.30 -10.64 2.80
N VAL A 8 20.06 -9.56 2.68
CA VAL A 8 20.25 -8.89 1.38
C VAL A 8 21.29 -9.67 0.60
N ILE A 9 20.89 -10.28 -0.52
CA ILE A 9 21.77 -11.10 -1.37
C ILE A 9 22.46 -10.21 -2.40
N ASP A 10 21.67 -9.47 -3.19
CA ASP A 10 22.13 -8.46 -4.13
C ASP A 10 21.32 -7.17 -3.92
N PRO A 11 21.94 -6.05 -3.48
CA PRO A 11 21.24 -4.82 -3.19
C PRO A 11 20.31 -4.38 -4.31
N LEU A 12 19.05 -4.12 -3.94
CA LEU A 12 17.98 -3.71 -4.84
C LEU A 12 17.58 -4.75 -5.91
N ARG A 13 18.10 -5.98 -5.85
CA ARG A 13 17.78 -7.04 -6.81
C ARG A 13 17.19 -8.26 -6.13
N SER A 14 17.91 -8.83 -5.17
CA SER A 14 17.46 -10.04 -4.47
C SER A 14 17.69 -9.99 -2.97
N LEU A 15 16.72 -10.52 -2.23
CA LEU A 15 16.79 -10.69 -0.79
C LEU A 15 16.08 -11.97 -0.38
N ARG A 16 16.43 -12.48 0.79
CA ARG A 16 15.74 -13.60 1.42
C ARG A 16 15.03 -13.12 2.68
N LEU A 17 13.75 -13.45 2.79
CA LEU A 17 12.91 -13.20 3.95
C LEU A 17 12.63 -14.54 4.63
N ILE A 18 13.00 -14.63 5.90
CA ILE A 18 12.79 -15.81 6.72
C ILE A 18 11.94 -15.41 7.91
N CYS A 19 10.95 -16.23 8.24
CA CYS A 19 10.21 -16.17 9.50
C CYS A 19 10.16 -17.57 10.12
N GLU A 20 10.51 -17.67 11.40
CA GLU A 20 10.39 -18.89 12.18
C GLU A 20 9.41 -18.63 13.35
N HIS A 21 8.20 -19.16 13.25
CA HIS A 21 7.20 -19.18 14.32
C HIS A 21 6.43 -20.51 14.31
N PRO A 22 5.94 -21.01 15.47
CA PRO A 22 5.13 -22.23 15.51
C PRO A 22 3.87 -22.18 14.64
N ASP A 23 3.24 -21.01 14.53
CA ASP A 23 1.97 -20.84 13.80
C ASP A 23 2.17 -20.50 12.31
N LEU A 24 3.29 -19.84 11.98
CA LEU A 24 3.63 -19.43 10.62
C LEU A 24 5.14 -19.43 10.42
N SER A 25 5.62 -20.07 9.35
CA SER A 25 7.03 -20.00 8.97
C SER A 25 7.18 -19.75 7.47
N MET A 26 8.24 -19.07 7.08
CA MET A 26 8.52 -18.85 5.67
C MET A 26 10.01 -18.78 5.41
N ASP A 27 10.38 -19.20 4.21
CA ASP A 27 11.71 -19.05 3.64
C ASP A 27 11.51 -18.67 2.17
N LEU A 28 11.51 -17.36 1.93
CA LEU A 28 11.15 -16.76 0.66
C LEU A 28 12.32 -15.97 0.09
N THR A 29 12.56 -16.11 -1.20
CA THR A 29 13.49 -15.29 -1.96
C THR A 29 12.70 -14.34 -2.85
N TRP A 30 13.01 -13.06 -2.74
CA TRP A 30 12.54 -11.99 -3.62
C TRP A 30 13.50 -11.82 -4.78
N GLU A 31 12.95 -11.65 -5.98
CA GLU A 31 13.67 -11.20 -7.17
C GLU A 31 12.95 -9.99 -7.78
N GLY A 32 13.65 -8.86 -7.89
CA GLY A 32 13.14 -7.64 -8.50
C GLY A 32 12.98 -7.82 -10.01
N SER A 33 11.80 -7.49 -10.54
CA SER A 33 11.54 -7.59 -11.99
C SER A 33 12.05 -6.37 -12.77
N PHE A 34 12.13 -5.22 -12.10
CA PHE A 34 12.60 -3.96 -12.68
C PHE A 34 13.42 -3.18 -11.65
N GLU A 35 14.14 -2.16 -12.10
CA GLU A 35 14.87 -1.25 -11.21
C GLU A 35 13.94 -0.58 -10.19
N ALA A 36 14.47 -0.35 -8.98
CA ALA A 36 13.70 0.30 -7.92
C ALA A 36 13.40 1.77 -8.27
N VAL A 37 12.15 2.17 -8.08
CA VAL A 37 11.67 3.53 -8.33
C VAL A 37 11.87 4.36 -7.08
N LEU A 38 12.74 5.37 -7.14
CA LEU A 38 12.76 6.43 -6.13
C LEU A 38 11.57 7.36 -6.34
N GLU A 39 10.68 7.40 -5.36
CA GLU A 39 9.48 8.24 -5.40
C GLU A 39 9.77 9.66 -4.92
N ASP A 40 8.88 10.57 -5.29
CA ASP A 40 8.96 11.96 -4.86
C ASP A 40 8.77 12.08 -3.34
N ARG A 41 9.45 13.06 -2.73
CA ARG A 41 9.40 13.31 -1.28
C ARG A 41 7.96 13.58 -0.85
N HIS A 42 7.52 12.84 0.16
CA HIS A 42 6.20 13.00 0.75
C HIS A 42 6.32 13.87 2.00
N VAL A 43 5.58 14.98 2.02
CA VAL A 43 5.44 15.86 3.19
C VAL A 43 3.96 15.97 3.54
N LEU A 44 3.61 15.57 4.76
CA LEU A 44 2.31 15.76 5.37
C LEU A 44 2.46 16.62 6.62
N LEU A 45 1.74 17.73 6.67
CA LEU A 45 1.73 18.64 7.80
C LEU A 45 0.42 18.52 8.58
N GLU A 46 0.52 18.73 9.89
CA GLU A 46 -0.61 19.02 10.77
C GLU A 46 -0.37 20.39 11.39
N GLY A 47 -1.15 21.38 10.92
CA GLY A 47 -0.85 22.78 11.17
C GLY A 47 0.56 23.12 10.68
N THR A 48 1.44 23.48 11.62
CA THR A 48 2.85 23.81 11.33
C THR A 48 3.83 22.65 11.58
N ARG A 49 3.36 21.50 12.03
CA ARG A 49 4.20 20.35 12.41
C ARG A 49 4.27 19.32 11.28
N PRO A 50 5.46 18.83 10.89
CA PRO A 50 5.56 17.69 9.98
C PRO A 50 5.11 16.42 10.70
N MET A 51 4.04 15.82 10.19
CA MET A 51 3.58 14.49 10.56
C MET A 51 4.32 13.39 9.82
N LEU A 52 4.58 13.65 8.53
CA LEU A 52 5.36 12.79 7.66
C LEU A 52 6.27 13.70 6.85
N ASP A 53 7.54 13.34 6.80
CA ASP A 53 8.54 13.94 5.93
C ASP A 53 9.51 12.84 5.55
N ALA A 54 9.20 12.15 4.46
CA ALA A 54 9.84 10.90 4.11
C ALA A 54 10.07 10.79 2.60
N SER A 55 11.06 9.97 2.27
CA SER A 55 11.26 9.45 0.93
C SER A 55 11.09 7.94 0.96
N ARG A 56 10.80 7.36 -0.20
CA ARG A 56 10.65 5.92 -0.35
C ARG A 56 11.12 5.48 -1.72
N PHE A 57 11.47 4.20 -1.81
CA PHE A 57 11.50 3.52 -3.09
C PHE A 57 10.44 2.41 -3.12
N ALA A 58 9.97 2.10 -4.31
CA ALA A 58 9.13 0.96 -4.63
C ALA A 58 9.82 0.04 -5.62
N GLN A 59 9.56 -1.27 -5.54
CA GLN A 59 9.98 -2.23 -6.53
C GLN A 59 8.96 -3.36 -6.65
N VAL A 60 8.64 -3.74 -7.88
CA VAL A 60 7.85 -4.93 -8.19
C VAL A 60 8.74 -6.12 -8.50
N GLY A 61 8.26 -7.32 -8.23
CA GLY A 61 9.06 -8.54 -8.29
C GLY A 61 8.23 -9.79 -8.15
N SER A 62 8.94 -10.90 -7.94
CA SER A 62 8.36 -12.22 -7.69
C SER A 62 8.98 -12.84 -6.45
N TRP A 63 8.18 -13.64 -5.76
CA TRP A 63 8.61 -14.45 -4.63
C TRP A 63 8.79 -15.91 -5.05
N SER A 64 9.75 -16.60 -4.45
CA SER A 64 9.92 -18.04 -4.57
C SER A 64 10.28 -18.65 -3.23
N GLY A 65 9.95 -19.94 -3.01
CA GLY A 65 10.32 -20.64 -1.78
C GLY A 65 9.17 -21.37 -1.12
N THR A 66 9.09 -21.31 0.20
CA THR A 66 8.08 -22.03 1.00
C THR A 66 7.45 -21.14 2.06
N LEU A 67 6.14 -21.28 2.23
CA LEU A 67 5.34 -20.68 3.29
C LEU A 67 4.56 -21.81 4.00
N SER A 68 4.65 -21.89 5.32
CA SER A 68 3.81 -22.76 6.15
C SER A 68 2.92 -21.89 7.02
N VAL A 69 1.61 -22.11 6.95
CA VAL A 69 0.62 -21.43 7.80
C VAL A 69 -0.47 -22.42 8.19
N ASP A 70 -0.88 -22.41 9.46
CA ASP A 70 -1.92 -23.30 10.01
C ASP A 70 -1.68 -24.79 9.69
N GLY A 71 -0.41 -25.22 9.75
CA GLY A 71 0.00 -26.60 9.46
C GLY A 71 -0.11 -27.00 7.98
N ARG A 72 -0.22 -26.04 7.05
CA ARG A 72 -0.24 -26.26 5.61
C ARG A 72 0.97 -25.63 4.94
N ASP A 73 1.66 -26.43 4.13
CA ASP A 73 2.79 -25.99 3.32
C ASP A 73 2.34 -25.52 1.94
N PHE A 74 2.81 -24.34 1.54
CA PHE A 74 2.62 -23.73 0.25
C PHE A 74 3.97 -23.59 -0.44
N ARG A 75 4.08 -24.12 -1.66
CA ARG A 75 5.18 -23.79 -2.57
C ARG A 75 4.89 -22.43 -3.20
N VAL A 76 5.81 -21.49 -3.03
CA VAL A 76 5.74 -20.16 -3.63
C VAL A 76 6.48 -20.22 -4.97
N ASP A 77 5.73 -20.04 -6.04
CA ASP A 77 6.18 -20.15 -7.43
C ASP A 77 6.34 -18.76 -8.05
N PRO A 78 7.56 -18.35 -8.46
CA PRO A 78 7.80 -16.99 -8.95
C PRO A 78 7.04 -16.65 -10.24
N ASP A 79 6.52 -17.64 -10.97
CA ASP A 79 5.74 -17.43 -12.18
C ASP A 79 4.35 -16.84 -11.88
N VAL A 80 3.82 -17.06 -10.67
CA VAL A 80 2.46 -16.63 -10.28
C VAL A 80 2.40 -15.89 -8.93
N TRP A 81 3.48 -15.90 -8.14
CA TRP A 81 3.59 -15.16 -6.88
C TRP A 81 4.34 -13.86 -7.08
N LEU A 82 3.60 -12.88 -7.60
CA LEU A 82 4.09 -11.52 -7.77
C LEU A 82 4.01 -10.75 -6.46
N GLY A 83 4.78 -9.69 -6.35
CA GLY A 83 4.70 -8.81 -5.20
C GLY A 83 5.29 -7.44 -5.46
N THR A 84 5.12 -6.60 -4.44
CA THR A 84 5.74 -5.29 -4.34
C THR A 84 6.49 -5.24 -3.02
N ARG A 85 7.65 -4.62 -3.02
CA ARG A 85 8.32 -4.17 -1.79
C ARG A 85 8.56 -2.67 -1.86
N ASP A 86 8.42 -2.00 -0.73
CA ASP A 86 8.83 -0.62 -0.57
C ASP A 86 9.77 -0.49 0.64
N ARG A 87 10.48 0.63 0.68
CA ARG A 87 11.20 1.05 1.88
C ARG A 87 11.14 2.56 1.97
N SER A 88 10.55 3.04 3.05
CA SER A 88 10.54 4.46 3.41
C SER A 88 11.59 4.79 4.46
N TRP A 89 12.06 6.03 4.46
CA TRP A 89 12.90 6.61 5.51
C TRP A 89 12.58 8.10 5.70
N GLY A 90 12.78 8.60 6.91
CA GLY A 90 12.46 9.99 7.29
C GLY A 90 11.60 10.06 8.54
N ILE A 91 10.90 11.19 8.71
CA ILE A 91 9.93 11.40 9.79
C ILE A 91 8.64 10.69 9.39
N ARG A 92 8.13 9.83 10.27
CA ARG A 92 6.90 9.05 10.07
C ARG A 92 5.99 9.18 11.30
N PRO A 93 4.66 9.07 11.14
CA PRO A 93 3.72 9.09 12.26
C PRO A 93 3.67 7.71 12.97
N SER A 94 4.83 7.22 13.39
CA SER A 94 5.03 5.91 14.01
C SER A 94 5.64 6.09 15.41
N GLY A 95 5.34 5.17 16.33
CA GLY A 95 5.88 5.18 17.70
C GLY A 95 4.84 5.58 18.75
N GLU A 96 5.30 6.25 19.82
CA GLU A 96 4.44 6.71 20.91
C GLU A 96 3.50 7.81 20.41
N SER A 97 2.22 7.69 20.75
CA SER A 97 1.19 8.63 20.30
C SER A 97 1.23 9.93 21.12
N ASP A 98 0.88 11.04 20.46
CA ASP A 98 0.59 12.28 21.16
C ASP A 98 -0.56 12.09 22.18
N PRO A 99 -0.63 12.89 23.26
CA PRO A 99 -1.72 12.81 24.23
C PRO A 99 -3.10 12.93 23.55
N PRO A 100 -4.13 12.19 23.98
CA PRO A 100 -5.44 12.18 23.30
C PRO A 100 -6.08 13.56 23.11
N GLY A 101 -5.88 14.48 24.07
CA GLY A 101 -6.38 15.85 23.99
C GLY A 101 -5.78 16.67 22.82
N ARG A 102 -4.59 16.30 22.32
CA ARG A 102 -3.99 16.93 21.14
C ARG A 102 -4.81 16.63 19.89
N TRP A 103 -5.16 15.37 19.67
CA TRP A 103 -5.99 14.93 18.54
C TRP A 103 -7.41 15.51 18.61
N ALA A 104 -7.97 15.59 19.82
CA ALA A 104 -9.31 16.14 20.01
C ALA A 104 -9.40 17.66 19.71
N ALA A 105 -8.29 18.39 19.83
CA ALA A 105 -8.26 19.83 19.57
C ALA A 105 -8.17 20.17 18.07
N GLU A 106 -7.64 19.26 17.25
CA GLU A 106 -7.44 19.42 15.81
C GLU A 106 -7.90 18.14 15.08
N PRO A 107 -9.20 17.84 15.08
CA PRO A 107 -9.70 16.60 14.48
C PRO A 107 -9.47 16.60 12.97
N ARG A 108 -8.99 15.48 12.44
CA ARG A 108 -8.89 15.29 10.99
C ARG A 108 -10.28 15.18 10.38
N GLU A 109 -10.46 15.84 9.24
CA GLU A 109 -11.71 15.75 8.49
C GLU A 109 -11.75 14.50 7.60
N GLY A 110 -10.59 14.07 7.11
CA GLY A 110 -10.46 12.86 6.29
C GLY A 110 -9.02 12.53 5.94
N PHE A 111 -8.85 11.41 5.25
CA PHE A 111 -7.60 10.91 4.71
C PHE A 111 -7.89 10.14 3.42
N TRP A 112 -7.33 10.62 2.32
CA TRP A 112 -7.44 9.99 1.01
C TRP A 112 -6.06 9.64 0.48
N TRP A 113 -5.86 8.37 0.12
CA TRP A 113 -4.57 7.82 -0.27
C TRP A 113 -4.75 6.75 -1.33
N THR A 114 -3.86 6.74 -2.32
CA THR A 114 -3.77 5.63 -3.28
C THR A 114 -2.32 5.34 -3.65
N TYR A 115 -1.94 4.07 -3.65
CA TYR A 115 -0.64 3.58 -4.08
C TYR A 115 -0.78 2.34 -4.98
N ILE A 116 -0.22 2.42 -6.19
CA ILE A 116 -0.45 1.49 -7.30
C ILE A 116 0.88 1.06 -7.95
N PRO A 117 1.63 0.15 -7.33
CA PRO A 117 2.77 -0.50 -7.96
C PRO A 117 2.29 -1.76 -8.70
N LEU A 118 2.50 -1.78 -10.02
CA LEU A 118 2.05 -2.83 -10.93
C LEU A 118 3.22 -3.33 -11.80
N ARG A 119 3.27 -4.64 -11.99
CA ARG A 119 4.16 -5.31 -12.92
C ARG A 119 3.40 -5.68 -14.20
N PHE A 120 3.92 -5.24 -15.34
CA PHE A 120 3.58 -5.74 -16.67
C PHE A 120 4.78 -6.50 -17.23
N ASP A 121 4.62 -7.17 -18.36
CA ASP A 121 5.68 -7.99 -18.96
C ASP A 121 6.92 -7.14 -19.32
N ASP A 122 6.72 -5.97 -19.91
CA ASP A 122 7.81 -5.13 -20.42
C ASP A 122 8.16 -3.93 -19.52
N TYR A 123 7.33 -3.62 -18.53
CA TYR A 123 7.53 -2.47 -17.64
C TYR A 123 6.84 -2.63 -16.28
N ALA A 124 7.29 -1.85 -15.30
CA ALA A 124 6.58 -1.58 -14.07
C ALA A 124 5.94 -0.18 -14.12
N MET A 125 4.82 0.00 -13.43
CA MET A 125 4.23 1.32 -13.19
C MET A 125 4.07 1.54 -11.70
N VAL A 126 4.43 2.73 -11.22
CA VAL A 126 4.25 3.15 -9.83
C VAL A 126 3.52 4.47 -9.83
N VAL A 127 2.31 4.48 -9.26
CA VAL A 127 1.51 5.68 -9.04
C VAL A 127 1.27 5.83 -7.54
N ILE A 128 1.48 7.03 -6.99
CA ILE A 128 1.23 7.32 -5.58
C ILE A 128 0.65 8.72 -5.43
N LEU A 129 -0.50 8.79 -4.78
CA LEU A 129 -1.34 9.98 -4.70
C LEU A 129 -1.85 10.16 -3.28
N GLN A 130 -1.82 11.40 -2.80
CA GLN A 130 -2.50 11.79 -1.58
C GLN A 130 -3.23 13.11 -1.78
N GLU A 131 -4.46 13.18 -1.29
CA GLU A 131 -5.31 14.36 -1.37
C GLU A 131 -5.78 14.77 0.02
N SER A 132 -5.89 16.08 0.23
CA SER A 132 -6.61 16.67 1.35
C SER A 132 -8.13 16.48 1.18
N PRO A 133 -8.94 16.69 2.23
CA PRO A 133 -10.39 16.51 2.19
C PRO A 133 -11.12 17.29 1.08
N ASP A 134 -10.56 18.43 0.65
CA ASP A 134 -11.07 19.28 -0.44
C ASP A 134 -10.50 18.90 -1.83
N GLY A 135 -9.74 17.82 -1.92
CA GLY A 135 -9.08 17.36 -3.15
C GLY A 135 -7.75 18.02 -3.46
N HIS A 136 -7.18 18.83 -2.55
CA HIS A 136 -5.85 19.38 -2.78
C HIS A 136 -4.79 18.27 -2.78
N ARG A 137 -4.11 18.06 -3.92
CA ARG A 137 -3.08 17.03 -4.10
C ARG A 137 -1.80 17.38 -3.33
N THR A 138 -1.52 16.64 -2.26
CA THR A 138 -0.37 16.84 -1.36
C THR A 138 0.81 15.93 -1.69
N LEU A 139 0.57 14.79 -2.35
CA LEU A 139 1.60 13.92 -2.91
C LEU A 139 1.19 13.52 -4.32
N ASN A 140 2.10 13.63 -5.28
CA ASN A 140 1.84 13.29 -6.68
C ASN A 140 3.07 12.68 -7.34
N HIS A 141 3.06 11.37 -7.55
CA HIS A 141 4.09 10.70 -8.35
C HIS A 141 3.46 9.66 -9.27
N ALA A 142 3.91 9.62 -10.52
CA ALA A 142 3.59 8.57 -11.46
C ALA A 142 4.78 8.33 -12.40
N SER A 143 5.24 7.09 -12.44
CA SER A 143 6.37 6.69 -13.27
C SER A 143 6.15 5.32 -13.88
N ARG A 144 6.70 5.13 -15.08
CA ARG A 144 6.81 3.84 -15.75
C ARG A 144 8.29 3.50 -15.94
N VAL A 145 8.69 2.29 -15.56
CA VAL A 145 10.08 1.82 -15.61
C VAL A 145 10.17 0.59 -16.49
N PHE A 146 11.10 0.58 -17.44
CA PHE A 146 11.26 -0.48 -18.42
C PHE A 146 12.46 -1.37 -18.11
N ALA A 147 12.46 -2.58 -18.66
CA ALA A 147 13.55 -3.55 -18.48
C ALA A 147 14.92 -3.03 -19.00
N ASP A 148 14.92 -2.11 -19.96
CA ASP A 148 16.13 -1.48 -20.51
C ASP A 148 16.68 -0.33 -19.65
N GLY A 149 16.08 -0.08 -18.48
CA GLY A 149 16.48 0.95 -17.54
C GLY A 149 15.90 2.34 -17.83
N ARG A 150 15.08 2.51 -18.88
CA ARG A 150 14.36 3.76 -19.10
C ARG A 150 13.33 3.99 -18.00
N ILE A 151 13.23 5.25 -17.56
CA ILE A 151 12.21 5.71 -16.61
C ILE A 151 11.47 6.86 -17.27
N GLU A 152 10.16 6.71 -17.40
CA GLU A 152 9.25 7.76 -17.86
C GLU A 152 8.52 8.36 -16.67
N ARG A 153 8.60 9.69 -16.54
CA ARG A 153 7.67 10.43 -15.67
C ARG A 153 6.38 10.62 -16.44
N LEU A 154 5.29 10.14 -15.87
CA LEU A 154 3.98 10.27 -16.46
C LEU A 154 3.38 11.61 -16.04
N GLY A 155 2.55 12.21 -16.89
CA GLY A 155 1.89 13.47 -16.57
C GLY A 155 0.91 13.33 -15.39
N TRP A 156 0.25 14.43 -15.05
CA TRP A 156 -0.61 14.52 -13.87
C TRP A 156 -1.69 13.43 -13.82
N PRO A 157 -1.63 12.47 -12.86
CA PRO A 157 -2.61 11.39 -12.77
C PRO A 157 -3.96 11.90 -12.28
N ARG A 158 -5.01 11.62 -13.06
CA ARG A 158 -6.40 11.77 -12.63
C ARG A 158 -6.97 10.39 -12.33
N LEU A 159 -7.39 10.18 -11.09
CA LEU A 159 -7.93 8.91 -10.62
C LEU A 159 -9.46 9.00 -10.48
N GLU A 160 -10.14 7.98 -10.98
CA GLU A 160 -11.55 7.71 -10.70
C GLU A 160 -11.62 6.36 -9.98
N VAL A 161 -12.43 6.24 -8.94
CA VAL A 161 -12.62 5.00 -8.18
C VAL A 161 -14.10 4.71 -8.10
N ASP A 162 -14.49 3.51 -8.52
CA ASP A 162 -15.86 3.03 -8.35
C ASP A 162 -15.91 2.26 -7.03
N TYR A 163 -16.73 2.76 -6.12
CA TYR A 163 -16.93 2.15 -4.81
C TYR A 163 -18.19 1.30 -4.81
N ARG A 164 -18.15 0.17 -4.11
CA ARG A 164 -19.35 -0.64 -3.89
C ARG A 164 -20.38 0.16 -3.09
N SER A 165 -21.58 0.26 -3.63
CA SER A 165 -22.75 0.88 -2.98
C SER A 165 -22.93 0.38 -1.54
N GLY A 166 -23.21 1.31 -0.63
CA GLY A 166 -23.33 1.08 0.81
C GLY A 166 -22.01 0.87 1.55
N THR A 167 -20.86 1.02 0.87
CA THR A 167 -19.53 0.84 1.47
C THR A 167 -18.54 1.92 1.03
N ARG A 168 -17.27 1.78 1.46
CA ARG A 168 -16.11 2.51 0.93
C ARG A 168 -15.10 1.60 0.22
N HIS A 169 -15.55 0.40 -0.15
CA HIS A 169 -14.69 -0.60 -0.78
C HIS A 169 -14.51 -0.27 -2.26
N PRO A 170 -13.28 -0.06 -2.75
CA PRO A 170 -13.03 0.17 -4.16
C PRO A 170 -13.20 -1.15 -4.93
N GLU A 171 -14.00 -1.18 -5.99
CA GLU A 171 -14.16 -2.35 -6.88
C GLU A 171 -13.28 -2.23 -8.13
N CYS A 172 -13.18 -1.02 -8.67
CA CYS A 172 -12.27 -0.72 -9.76
C CYS A 172 -11.83 0.74 -9.75
N ALA A 173 -10.78 1.04 -10.49
CA ALA A 173 -10.26 2.38 -10.64
C ALA A 173 -9.76 2.64 -12.07
N ARG A 174 -9.85 3.89 -12.51
CA ARG A 174 -9.32 4.36 -13.79
C ARG A 174 -8.33 5.48 -13.54
N VAL A 175 -7.09 5.31 -13.99
CA VAL A 175 -6.04 6.32 -13.89
C VAL A 175 -5.74 6.86 -15.27
N HIS A 176 -6.11 8.10 -15.51
CA HIS A 176 -5.74 8.82 -16.72
C HIS A 176 -4.36 9.44 -16.53
N LEU A 177 -3.44 9.05 -17.41
CA LEU A 177 -2.03 9.40 -17.41
C LEU A 177 -1.63 9.92 -18.79
N THR A 178 -0.44 10.51 -18.90
CA THR A 178 0.15 10.87 -20.20
C THR A 178 1.62 10.50 -20.25
N THR A 179 2.12 10.10 -21.43
CA THR A 179 3.55 9.87 -21.66
C THR A 179 4.32 11.20 -21.64
N PRO A 180 5.67 11.19 -21.60
CA PRO A 180 6.46 12.42 -21.75
C PRO A 180 6.22 13.19 -23.06
N ARG A 181 5.64 12.53 -24.07
CA ARG A 181 5.25 13.15 -25.35
C ARG A 181 3.83 13.70 -25.36
N GLY A 182 3.08 13.54 -24.26
CA GLY A 182 1.70 13.97 -24.14
C GLY A 182 0.68 12.97 -24.71
N GLU A 183 1.10 11.75 -25.05
CA GLU A 183 0.17 10.71 -25.51
C GLU A 183 -0.63 10.16 -24.32
N PRO A 184 -1.95 9.93 -24.46
CA PRO A 184 -2.77 9.43 -23.38
C PRO A 184 -2.44 7.98 -23.03
N LEU A 185 -2.44 7.67 -21.73
CA LEU A 185 -2.43 6.32 -21.18
C LEU A 185 -3.64 6.17 -20.26
N LEU A 186 -4.38 5.07 -20.40
CA LEU A 186 -5.44 4.71 -19.47
C LEU A 186 -5.04 3.43 -18.75
N LEU A 187 -4.88 3.52 -17.43
CA LEU A 187 -4.70 2.37 -16.56
C LEU A 187 -6.05 2.04 -15.92
N GLU A 188 -6.59 0.86 -16.22
CA GLU A 188 -7.82 0.33 -15.63
C GLU A 188 -7.45 -0.76 -14.63
N VAL A 189 -7.86 -0.61 -13.38
CA VAL A 189 -7.53 -1.50 -12.27
C VAL A 189 -8.80 -2.16 -11.75
N GLU A 190 -8.76 -3.48 -11.62
CA GLU A 190 -9.73 -4.31 -10.92
C GLU A 190 -9.14 -4.71 -9.57
N THR A 191 -9.85 -4.42 -8.48
CA THR A 191 -9.43 -4.84 -7.14
C THR A 191 -9.93 -6.26 -6.87
N LEU A 192 -9.08 -7.07 -6.27
CA LEU A 192 -9.39 -8.43 -5.84
C LEU A 192 -9.37 -8.49 -4.31
N GLY A 193 -9.05 -9.67 -3.76
CA GLY A 193 -8.88 -9.84 -2.31
C GLY A 193 -7.90 -8.83 -1.73
N GLY A 194 -8.17 -8.38 -0.51
CA GLY A 194 -7.35 -7.37 0.15
C GLY A 194 -7.14 -7.60 1.63
N VAL A 195 -6.10 -6.95 2.16
CA VAL A 195 -5.67 -7.03 3.55
C VAL A 195 -5.76 -5.62 4.15
N PRO A 196 -6.69 -5.36 5.10
CA PRO A 196 -6.72 -4.10 5.84
C PRO A 196 -5.52 -4.02 6.79
N LEU A 197 -4.75 -2.94 6.69
CA LEU A 197 -3.47 -2.81 7.39
C LEU A 197 -3.61 -2.59 8.91
N SER A 198 -4.81 -2.29 9.42
CA SER A 198 -5.06 -2.31 10.87
C SER A 198 -5.10 -3.73 11.44
N MET A 199 -5.17 -4.77 10.62
CA MET A 199 -5.28 -6.15 11.11
C MET A 199 -3.88 -6.78 11.18
N GLY A 200 -3.22 -6.65 12.34
CA GLY A 200 -1.91 -7.25 12.64
C GLY A 200 -0.68 -6.52 12.05
N ALA A 201 -0.83 -5.77 10.94
CA ALA A 201 0.30 -5.05 10.33
C ALA A 201 0.70 -3.75 11.09
N GLY A 202 -0.08 -3.35 12.10
CA GLY A 202 0.26 -2.25 13.00
C GLY A 202 0.09 -0.86 12.39
N TYR A 203 -0.75 -0.73 11.36
CA TYR A 203 -1.20 0.57 10.85
C TYR A 203 -2.48 1.03 11.58
N VAL A 204 -2.88 2.27 11.31
CA VAL A 204 -3.95 3.01 12.03
C VAL A 204 -5.21 2.16 12.23
N GLY A 205 -5.80 2.23 13.42
CA GLY A 205 -7.10 1.62 13.73
C GLY A 205 -7.05 0.46 14.73
N ASP A 206 -5.87 -0.11 14.98
CA ASP A 206 -5.69 -1.14 16.00
C ASP A 206 -5.37 -0.52 17.38
N PRO A 207 -6.26 -0.66 18.38
CA PRO A 207 -6.02 -0.13 19.73
C PRO A 207 -4.98 -0.95 20.52
N ALA A 208 -4.76 -2.22 20.15
CA ALA A 208 -3.84 -3.13 20.84
C ALA A 208 -2.40 -2.97 20.34
N TRP A 209 -2.20 -2.68 19.06
CA TRP A 209 -0.88 -2.68 18.42
C TRP A 209 -0.67 -1.56 17.41
N SER A 210 0.55 -1.04 17.33
CA SER A 210 0.99 -0.16 16.23
C SER A 210 2.49 -0.33 16.00
N HIS A 211 2.93 -0.29 14.75
CA HIS A 211 4.35 -0.45 14.44
C HIS A 211 5.20 0.71 15.03
N GLY A 212 6.48 0.43 15.26
CA GLY A 212 7.42 1.41 15.80
C GLY A 212 7.41 1.57 17.33
N ARG A 213 6.62 0.76 18.05
CA ARG A 213 6.65 0.69 19.52
C ARG A 213 7.68 -0.33 20.03
N TRP A 214 8.31 -0.03 21.16
CA TRP A 214 9.16 -0.99 21.86
C TRP A 214 8.31 -1.96 22.69
N MET A 215 8.37 -3.24 22.37
CA MET A 215 7.59 -4.30 23.04
C MET A 215 8.41 -5.15 24.02
N GLY A 216 9.70 -4.86 24.18
CA GLY A 216 10.66 -5.72 24.88
C GLY A 216 11.59 -6.45 23.92
N ARG A 217 12.63 -7.07 24.48
CA ARG A 217 13.58 -7.88 23.70
C ARG A 217 12.89 -9.15 23.22
N ASP A 218 13.16 -9.52 21.97
CA ASP A 218 12.74 -10.78 21.37
C ASP A 218 11.22 -11.04 21.39
N TRP A 219 10.43 -9.97 21.49
CA TRP A 219 8.97 -10.07 21.41
C TRP A 219 8.51 -10.50 20.02
N SER A 220 7.56 -11.44 19.98
CA SER A 220 6.85 -11.90 18.79
C SER A 220 5.43 -12.27 19.17
N GLU A 221 4.48 -12.01 18.27
CA GLU A 221 3.07 -12.35 18.42
C GLU A 221 2.54 -12.85 17.08
N SER A 222 1.62 -13.82 17.15
CA SER A 222 0.77 -14.25 16.05
C SER A 222 -0.68 -13.93 16.40
N VAL A 223 -1.42 -13.43 15.43
CA VAL A 223 -2.85 -13.14 15.56
C VAL A 223 -3.59 -13.64 14.33
N THR A 224 -4.79 -14.15 14.53
CA THR A 224 -5.66 -14.65 13.46
C THR A 224 -6.97 -13.86 13.49
N TYR A 225 -7.38 -13.34 12.34
CA TYR A 225 -8.63 -12.60 12.18
C TYR A 225 -9.59 -13.36 11.28
N ASP A 226 -10.86 -13.43 11.69
CA ASP A 226 -11.95 -13.74 10.78
C ASP A 226 -12.32 -12.48 9.99
N MET A 227 -11.88 -12.43 8.74
CA MET A 227 -12.11 -11.31 7.83
C MET A 227 -13.59 -11.08 7.48
N THR A 228 -14.47 -12.03 7.83
CA THR A 228 -15.92 -11.95 7.62
C THR A 228 -16.69 -11.55 8.88
N SER A 229 -16.00 -11.46 10.03
CA SER A 229 -16.64 -11.09 11.28
C SER A 229 -17.22 -9.66 11.22
N PRO A 230 -18.37 -9.40 11.86
CA PRO A 230 -18.97 -8.06 11.87
C PRO A 230 -18.03 -6.97 12.42
N ASP A 231 -17.19 -7.32 13.40
CA ASP A 231 -16.23 -6.41 14.02
C ASP A 231 -15.15 -5.98 13.02
N VAL A 232 -14.60 -6.92 12.23
CA VAL A 232 -13.62 -6.60 11.17
C VAL A 232 -14.27 -5.81 10.04
N VAL A 233 -15.44 -6.28 9.56
CA VAL A 233 -16.17 -5.64 8.46
C VAL A 233 -16.54 -4.18 8.80
N GLY A 234 -16.96 -3.93 10.05
CA GLY A 234 -17.29 -2.58 10.53
C GLY A 234 -16.09 -1.62 10.55
N MET A 235 -14.87 -2.13 10.60
CA MET A 235 -13.63 -1.34 10.61
C MET A 235 -13.08 -1.05 9.20
N LEU A 236 -13.49 -1.80 8.17
CA LEU A 236 -12.96 -1.64 6.81
C LEU A 236 -13.07 -0.21 6.24
N PRO A 237 -14.17 0.55 6.47
CA PRO A 237 -14.27 1.94 6.00
C PRO A 237 -13.24 2.90 6.62
N PHE A 238 -12.56 2.48 7.70
CA PHE A 238 -11.58 3.26 8.46
C PHE A 238 -10.16 2.71 8.32
N ASN A 239 -9.91 1.98 7.23
CA ASN A 239 -8.65 1.31 6.97
C ASN A 239 -7.97 1.79 5.70
N VAL A 240 -6.64 1.68 5.70
CA VAL A 240 -5.88 1.50 4.47
C VAL A 240 -5.93 0.02 4.12
N VAL A 241 -6.32 -0.30 2.89
CA VAL A 241 -6.46 -1.69 2.45
C VAL A 241 -5.56 -1.94 1.25
N ASP A 242 -4.72 -2.97 1.37
CA ASP A 242 -3.90 -3.49 0.28
C ASP A 242 -4.71 -4.49 -0.53
N HIS A 243 -5.15 -4.11 -1.74
CA HIS A 243 -5.82 -5.03 -2.65
C HIS A 243 -4.82 -5.65 -3.63
N VAL A 244 -4.91 -6.96 -3.83
CA VAL A 244 -4.36 -7.56 -5.05
C VAL A 244 -5.06 -6.91 -6.23
N ALA A 245 -4.27 -6.44 -7.20
CA ALA A 245 -4.77 -5.69 -8.34
C ALA A 245 -4.43 -6.42 -9.64
N ARG A 246 -5.44 -6.57 -10.49
CA ARG A 246 -5.26 -6.86 -11.92
C ARG A 246 -5.50 -5.57 -12.68
N ALA A 247 -4.63 -5.25 -13.63
CA ALA A 247 -4.74 -4.02 -14.39
C ALA A 247 -4.59 -4.23 -15.88
N THR A 248 -5.16 -3.32 -16.66
CA THR A 248 -4.87 -3.19 -18.09
C THR A 248 -4.39 -1.79 -18.42
N CYS A 249 -3.42 -1.67 -19.32
CA CYS A 249 -2.91 -0.39 -19.79
C CYS A 249 -2.64 -0.50 -21.30
N ASN A 250 -3.45 0.17 -22.11
CA ASN A 250 -3.35 0.16 -23.58
C ASN A 250 -3.27 -1.26 -24.21
N GLY A 251 -3.92 -2.25 -23.58
CA GLY A 251 -3.94 -3.65 -24.04
C GLY A 251 -2.98 -4.58 -23.31
N ASP A 252 -1.98 -4.05 -22.60
CA ASP A 252 -1.09 -4.84 -21.76
C ASP A 252 -1.79 -5.20 -20.45
N VAL A 253 -1.54 -6.40 -19.94
CA VAL A 253 -2.09 -6.88 -18.66
C VAL A 253 -0.99 -6.87 -17.61
N GLY A 254 -1.31 -6.34 -16.44
CA GLY A 254 -0.40 -6.27 -15.31
C GLY A 254 -1.05 -6.71 -14.01
N TRP A 255 -0.21 -6.97 -13.02
CA TRP A 255 -0.61 -7.43 -11.70
C TRP A 255 0.24 -6.76 -10.62
N GLY A 256 -0.33 -6.57 -9.43
CA GLY A 256 0.39 -5.99 -8.32
C GLY A 256 -0.54 -5.58 -7.19
N LEU A 257 -0.34 -4.37 -6.68
CA LEU A 257 -1.04 -3.84 -5.53
C LEU A 257 -1.87 -2.61 -5.94
N PHE A 258 -3.07 -2.50 -5.40
CA PHE A 258 -3.85 -1.29 -5.30
C PHE A 258 -4.12 -1.04 -3.81
N GLU A 259 -3.26 -0.27 -3.16
CA GLU A 259 -3.44 0.17 -1.79
C GLU A 259 -4.31 1.43 -1.83
N HIS A 260 -5.43 1.42 -1.10
CA HIS A 260 -6.35 2.54 -1.11
C HIS A 260 -6.95 2.81 0.27
N ALA A 261 -7.15 4.09 0.55
CA ALA A 261 -7.91 4.56 1.69
C ALA A 261 -8.72 5.79 1.31
N ASN A 262 -9.99 5.80 1.71
CA ASN A 262 -10.84 6.97 1.68
C ASN A 262 -11.62 7.03 2.99
N MET A 263 -11.03 7.66 4.00
CA MET A 263 -11.58 7.77 5.35
C MET A 263 -12.07 9.19 5.58
N GLY A 264 -13.27 9.36 6.15
CA GLY A 264 -13.81 10.70 6.42
C GLY A 264 -14.25 11.44 5.16
N ARG A 265 -14.11 12.76 5.18
CA ARG A 265 -14.43 13.67 4.07
C ARG A 265 -13.39 13.57 2.96
N HIS A 266 -13.87 13.38 1.73
CA HIS A 266 -13.12 13.59 0.49
C HIS A 266 -14.09 14.05 -0.60
N GLU A 267 -14.12 15.36 -0.86
CA GLU A 267 -15.08 15.98 -1.80
C GLU A 267 -14.98 15.42 -3.22
N PRO A 268 -13.80 15.20 -3.82
CA PRO A 268 -13.70 14.64 -5.17
C PRO A 268 -14.29 13.25 -5.32
N SER A 269 -14.31 12.46 -4.23
CA SER A 269 -14.91 11.12 -4.21
C SER A 269 -16.37 11.13 -3.75
N GLY A 270 -16.95 12.29 -3.43
CA GLY A 270 -18.35 12.41 -3.03
C GLY A 270 -18.64 12.07 -1.56
N PHE A 271 -17.63 11.89 -0.71
CA PHE A 271 -17.81 11.61 0.72
C PHE A 271 -17.70 12.92 1.52
N GLY A 272 -18.79 13.35 2.16
CA GLY A 272 -18.87 14.56 2.97
C GLY A 272 -18.39 14.41 4.41
N GLY A 273 -18.33 13.19 4.95
CA GLY A 273 -17.88 12.95 6.32
C GLY A 273 -17.67 11.48 6.65
N TRP A 274 -17.36 11.18 7.92
CA TRP A 274 -16.98 9.85 8.41
C TRP A 274 -18.05 8.76 8.30
N GLY A 275 -19.32 9.13 8.29
CA GLY A 275 -20.44 8.18 8.21
C GLY A 275 -20.90 7.87 6.79
N ASP A 276 -20.40 8.59 5.78
CA ASP A 276 -20.92 8.49 4.42
C ASP A 276 -20.43 7.19 3.77
N MET A 277 -21.28 6.63 2.92
CA MET A 277 -21.02 5.45 2.11
C MET A 277 -21.37 5.75 0.65
N ALA A 278 -20.76 5.02 -0.28
CA ALA A 278 -21.06 5.19 -1.71
C ALA A 278 -22.53 4.88 -2.00
N GLU A 279 -23.12 5.62 -2.95
CA GLU A 279 -24.49 5.39 -3.45
C GLU A 279 -24.56 4.17 -4.38
#